data_AF-A0A4S8MBF8-F1
#
_entry.id   AF-A0A4S8MBF8-F1
#
_cell.length_a   1.000
_cell.length_b   1.000
_cell.length_c   1.000
_cell.angle_alpha   90.00
_cell.angle_beta   90.00
_cell.angle_gamma   90.00
#
_symmetry.space_group_name_H-M   'P 1'
#
loop_
_entity.id
_entity.type
_entity.pdbx_description
1 polymer ?
#
loop_
_entity_poly.entity_id
_entity_poly.type
_entity_poly.pdbx_seq_one_letter_code
_entity_poly.pdbx_strand_id
1 'polypeptide(L)' 'LEDVLYVPSADNNLLSIGRVDAKGGIFTVKGGHAQITDHDGQLIFTGRSANRMYLLD' A
#
# COMPACT_ATOMS: atom_id res chain seq x y z
N LEU A 1 -5.28 -17.38 18.12
CA LEU A 1 -5.76 -17.81 16.80
C LEU A 1 -7.21 -17.35 16.73
N GLU A 2 -7.67 -16.51 15.82
CA GLU A 2 -7.12 -16.05 14.55
C GLU A 2 -8.11 -14.97 14.05
N ASP A 3 -7.78 -13.69 14.18
CA ASP A 3 -8.50 -12.61 13.49
C ASP A 3 -7.82 -12.40 12.13
N VAL A 4 -7.88 -13.40 11.26
CA VAL A 4 -7.40 -13.27 9.89
C VAL A 4 -8.55 -12.68 9.08
N LEU A 5 -8.39 -11.43 8.63
CA LEU A 5 -9.28 -10.79 7.67
C LEU A 5 -9.25 -11.62 6.38
N TYR A 6 -10.24 -12.51 6.23
CA TYR A 6 -10.51 -13.21 4.98
C TYR A 6 -10.89 -12.16 3.93
N VAL A 7 -10.01 -11.94 2.95
CA VAL A 7 -10.26 -11.09 1.78
C VAL A 7 -10.58 -12.03 0.61
N PRO A 8 -11.85 -12.44 0.43
CA PRO A 8 -12.23 -13.15 -0.77
C PRO A 8 -12.00 -12.21 -1.95
N SER A 9 -11.40 -12.69 -3.04
CA SER A 9 -11.12 -11.95 -4.28
C SER A 9 -10.03 -10.86 -4.22
N ALA A 10 -8.86 -11.15 -3.65
CA ALA A 10 -7.66 -10.38 -3.98
C ALA A 10 -7.16 -10.78 -5.39
N ASP A 11 -7.80 -10.25 -6.42
CA ASP A 11 -7.25 -10.26 -7.78
C ASP A 11 -5.99 -9.37 -7.79
N ASN A 12 -4.81 -9.99 -7.62
CA ASN A 12 -3.46 -9.49 -7.87
C ASN A 12 -2.96 -8.14 -7.30
N ASN A 13 -3.73 -7.37 -6.52
CA ASN A 13 -3.32 -6.01 -6.12
C ASN A 13 -2.99 -5.83 -4.63
N LEU A 14 -2.56 -6.88 -3.94
CA LEU A 14 -2.07 -6.76 -2.55
C LEU A 14 -0.59 -6.37 -2.55
N LEU A 15 -0.29 -5.13 -2.16
CA LEU A 15 1.08 -4.65 -2.03
C LEU A 15 1.60 -4.82 -0.60
N SER A 16 2.71 -5.54 -0.44
CA SER A 16 3.37 -5.71 0.85
C SER A 16 4.21 -4.49 1.20
N ILE A 17 3.76 -3.71 2.20
CA ILE A 17 4.51 -2.55 2.73
C ILE A 17 5.84 -2.98 3.34
N GLY A 18 5.92 -4.16 3.96
CA GLY A 18 7.20 -4.67 4.49
C GLY A 18 8.28 -4.85 3.40
N ARG A 19 7.89 -5.17 2.16
CA ARG A 19 8.84 -5.23 1.02
C ARG A 19 9.26 -3.86 0.53
N VAL A 20 8.40 -2.85 0.67
CA VAL A 20 8.71 -1.44 0.37
C VAL A 20 9.73 -0.93 1.38
N ASP A 21 9.46 -1.13 2.67
CA ASP A 21 10.34 -0.75 3.79
C ASP A 21 11.71 -1.43 3.72
N ALA A 22 11.76 -2.75 3.45
CA ALA A 22 13.01 -3.49 3.32
C ALA A 22 13.93 -2.99 2.18
N LYS A 23 13.39 -2.23 1.21
CA LYS A 23 14.13 -1.61 0.11
C LYS A 23 14.39 -0.11 0.34
N GLY A 24 14.10 0.42 1.53
CA GLY A 24 14.19 1.85 1.83
C GLY A 24 13.12 2.70 1.16
N GLY A 25 12.05 2.09 0.65
CA GLY A 25 10.92 2.81 0.09
C GLY A 25 10.06 3.46 1.18
N ILE A 26 9.41 4.57 0.83
CA ILE A 26 8.64 5.38 1.78
C ILE A 26 7.17 5.30 1.41
N PHE A 27 6.33 4.87 2.36
CA PHE A 27 4.88 4.93 2.24
C PHE A 27 4.33 6.14 3.01
N THR A 28 3.70 7.06 2.29
CA THR A 28 3.10 8.27 2.88
C THR A 28 1.59 8.27 2.67
N VAL A 29 0.84 8.55 3.74
CA VAL A 29 -0.62 8.71 3.70
C VAL A 29 -1.03 10.07 4.24
N LYS A 30 -1.84 10.80 3.47
CA LYS A 30 -2.36 12.11 3.88
C LYS A 30 -3.66 12.42 3.15
N GLY A 31 -4.68 12.87 3.90
CA GLY A 31 -5.95 13.34 3.31
C GLY A 31 -6.69 12.29 2.48
N GLY A 32 -6.55 11.00 2.82
CA GLY A 32 -7.16 9.91 2.05
C GLY A 32 -6.38 9.48 0.80
N HIS A 33 -5.21 10.06 0.54
CA HIS A 33 -4.31 9.64 -0.53
C HIS A 33 -3.11 8.87 0.03
N ALA A 34 -2.59 7.94 -0.77
CA ALA A 34 -1.37 7.19 -0.52
C ALA A 34 -0.35 7.47 -1.64
N GLN A 35 0.92 7.55 -1.27
CA GLN A 35 2.05 7.60 -2.19
C GLN A 35 3.13 6.65 -1.71
N ILE A 36 3.77 5.96 -2.65
CA ILE A 36 4.95 5.14 -2.41
C ILE A 36 6.08 5.68 -3.24
N THR A 37 7.19 6.02 -2.61
CA THR A 37 8.44 6.36 -3.28
C THR A 37 9.50 5.30 -3.03
N ASP A 38 10.49 5.21 -3.93
CA ASP A 38 11.72 4.51 -3.62
C ASP A 38 12.62 5.33 -2.66
N HIS A 39 13.79 4.77 -2.35
CA HIS A 39 14.81 5.40 -1.51
C HIS A 39 15.40 6.70 -2.09
N ASP A 40 15.31 6.89 -3.41
CA ASP A 40 15.73 8.11 -4.11
C ASP A 40 14.61 9.16 -4.16
N GLY A 41 13.43 8.85 -3.61
CA GLY A 41 12.25 9.70 -3.64
C GLY A 41 11.47 9.66 -4.95
N GLN A 42 11.78 8.74 -5.86
CA GLN A 42 10.99 8.57 -7.09
C GLN A 42 9.66 7.90 -6.78
N LEU A 43 8.58 8.46 -7.32
CA LEU A 43 7.23 7.92 -7.16
C LEU A 43 7.09 6.57 -7.88
N ILE A 44 6.76 5.53 -7.13
CA ILE A 44 6.49 4.19 -7.66
C ILE A 44 4.99 4.01 -7.86
N PHE A 45 4.17 4.37 -6.87
CA PHE A 45 2.71 4.19 -6.92
C PHE A 45 1.97 5.32 -6.20
N THR A 46 0.75 5.58 -6.65
CA THR A 46 -0.26 6.36 -5.92
C THR A 46 -1.45 5.49 -5.58
N GLY A 47 -2.25 5.93 -4.62
CA GLY A 47 -3.51 5.30 -4.34
C GLY A 47 -4.46 6.19 -3.56
N ARG A 48 -5.67 5.69 -3.39
CA ARG A 48 -6.77 6.38 -2.69
C ARG A 48 -7.44 5.48 -1.65
N SER A 49 -7.88 6.08 -0.56
CA SER A 49 -8.61 5.40 0.49
C SER A 49 -9.98 4.93 -0.02
N ALA A 50 -10.26 3.64 0.10
CA ALA A 50 -11.55 3.01 -0.18
C ALA A 50 -11.80 1.89 0.83
N ASN A 51 -12.92 1.94 1.55
CA ASN A 51 -13.33 0.89 2.51
C ASN A 51 -12.23 0.49 3.52
N ARG A 52 -11.54 1.49 4.11
CA ARG A 52 -10.41 1.31 5.06
C ARG A 52 -9.16 0.65 4.47
N MET A 53 -9.09 0.55 3.14
CA MET A 53 -7.90 0.13 2.39
C MET A 53 -7.44 1.26 1.48
N TYR A 54 -6.22 1.14 0.95
CA TYR A 54 -5.77 1.99 -0.15
C TYR A 54 -5.80 1.18 -1.44
N LEU A 55 -6.63 1.62 -2.37
CA LEU A 55 -6.63 1.11 -3.73
C LEU A 55 -5.52 1.81 -4.49
N LEU A 56 -4.59 1.04 -5.05
CA LEU A 56 -3.56 1.58 -5.94
C LEU A 56 -4.22 1.98 -7.27
N ASP A 57 -3.81 3.13 -7.80
CA ASP A 57 -4.30 3.67 -9.07
C ASP A 57 -3.51 3.16 -10.28
#